data_AF-A0A2P2FKW3-F1
#
_entry.id   AF-A0A2P2FKW3-F1
#
_cell.length_a   1.000
_cell.length_b   1.000
_cell.length_c   1.000
_cell.angle_alpha   90.00
_cell.angle_beta   90.00
_cell.angle_gamma   90.00
#
_symmetry.space_group_name_H-M   'P 1'
#
loop_
_entity.id
_entity.type
_entity.pdbx_description
1 polymer ?
#
loop_
_entity_poly.entity_id
_entity_poly.type
_entity_poly.pdbx_seq_one_letter_code
_entity_poly.pdbx_strand_id
1 'polypeptide(L)'
;MSWSTRELAELAGTTLKTVRYYHRIGLLDEPERAHNGYKRYGVEHLVRLLRIRRLVDLGVPLSEIPAMADSDERAEQTLRALDEELRASIERQQRMRDELALILRRRSLVDLPPGFDGDVEGMPEEERALMMIFSTVLDPATMATLRELQSKSRPAVQTEFDELPEDADDATRQRIAEDLAPIARDQYEAQPELLDAKTWKALTKPVVLRGVADLYNPAQLDVLQRVNVLLDLNPPEATS
;
A
#
# COMPACT_ATOMS: atom_id res chain seq x y z
N MET A 1 -47.98 -0.57 30.64
CA MET A 1 -48.05 -1.42 29.43
C MET A 1 -46.88 -2.39 29.46
N SER A 2 -47.08 -3.62 29.01
CA SER A 2 -46.03 -4.66 28.99
C SER A 2 -45.93 -5.29 27.61
N TRP A 3 -44.72 -5.60 27.17
CA TRP A 3 -44.44 -6.22 25.87
C TRP A 3 -43.97 -7.67 26.02
N SER A 4 -44.24 -8.48 25.00
CA SER A 4 -43.57 -9.77 24.79
C SER A 4 -42.12 -9.56 24.34
N THR A 5 -41.29 -10.61 24.40
CA THR A 5 -39.90 -10.55 23.88
C THR A 5 -39.86 -10.16 22.40
N ARG A 6 -40.87 -10.57 21.61
CA ARG A 6 -40.95 -10.26 20.17
C ARG A 6 -41.22 -8.78 19.95
N GLU A 7 -42.23 -8.23 20.61
CA GLU A 7 -42.57 -6.81 20.53
C GLU A 7 -41.44 -5.93 21.08
N LEU A 8 -40.78 -6.34 22.17
CA LEU A 8 -39.61 -5.64 22.69
C LEU A 8 -38.48 -5.58 21.67
N ALA A 9 -38.19 -6.73 21.03
CA ALA A 9 -37.16 -6.79 20.00
C ALA A 9 -37.50 -5.89 18.81
N GLU A 10 -38.74 -5.92 18.36
CA GLU A 10 -39.25 -5.09 17.25
C GLU A 10 -39.16 -3.59 17.57
N LEU A 11 -39.62 -3.17 18.75
CA LEU A 11 -39.53 -1.78 19.23
C LEU A 11 -38.09 -1.29 19.34
N ALA A 12 -37.18 -2.16 19.76
CA ALA A 12 -35.75 -1.85 19.82
C ALA A 12 -35.03 -2.07 18.47
N GLY A 13 -35.75 -2.42 17.40
CA GLY A 13 -35.23 -2.71 16.06
C GLY A 13 -34.29 -3.92 15.98
N THR A 14 -34.28 -4.81 16.97
CA THR A 14 -33.32 -5.92 17.13
C THR A 14 -33.99 -7.27 16.93
N THR A 15 -33.22 -8.36 17.05
CA THR A 15 -33.74 -9.72 16.90
C THR A 15 -34.04 -10.35 18.26
N LEU A 16 -34.98 -11.31 18.30
CA LEU A 16 -35.21 -12.12 19.50
C LEU A 16 -33.92 -12.86 19.93
N LYS A 17 -33.07 -13.26 18.98
CA LYS A 17 -31.78 -13.90 19.25
C LYS A 17 -30.88 -12.96 20.04
N THR A 18 -30.83 -11.68 19.67
CA THR A 18 -30.07 -10.63 20.37
C THR A 18 -30.60 -10.42 21.79
N VAL A 19 -31.92 -10.27 21.97
CA VAL A 19 -32.52 -10.11 23.31
C VAL A 19 -32.20 -11.31 24.22
N ARG A 20 -32.35 -12.54 23.70
CA ARG A 20 -31.98 -13.77 24.43
C ARG A 20 -30.49 -13.84 24.76
N TYR A 21 -29.65 -13.36 23.85
CA TYR A 21 -28.21 -13.31 24.07
C TYR A 21 -27.86 -12.33 25.19
N TYR A 22 -28.44 -11.12 25.19
CA TYR A 22 -28.22 -10.13 26.24
C TYR A 22 -28.69 -10.62 27.62
N HIS A 23 -29.81 -11.35 27.70
CA HIS A 23 -30.18 -12.04 28.94
C HIS A 23 -29.13 -13.05 29.38
N ARG A 24 -28.64 -13.90 28.46
CA ARG A 24 -27.67 -14.95 28.78
C ARG A 24 -26.36 -14.40 29.33
N ILE A 25 -25.91 -13.25 28.83
CA ILE A 25 -24.69 -12.59 29.30
C ILE A 25 -24.95 -11.60 30.45
N GLY A 26 -26.17 -11.54 30.98
CA GLY A 26 -26.54 -10.67 32.11
C GLY A 26 -26.61 -9.17 31.78
N LEU A 27 -26.65 -8.80 30.49
CA LEU A 27 -26.66 -7.40 30.06
C LEU A 27 -28.06 -6.77 30.10
N LEU A 28 -29.09 -7.61 30.00
CA LEU A 28 -30.50 -7.25 30.13
C LEU A 28 -31.14 -8.19 31.15
N ASP A 29 -31.83 -7.64 32.14
CA ASP A 29 -32.50 -8.45 33.17
C ASP A 29 -33.70 -9.22 32.60
N GLU A 30 -33.91 -10.45 33.06
CA GLU A 30 -35.11 -11.20 32.69
C GLU A 30 -36.33 -10.67 33.45
N PRO A 31 -37.43 -10.32 32.76
CA PRO A 31 -38.63 -9.85 33.43
C PRO A 31 -39.35 -10.96 34.18
N GLU A 32 -40.19 -10.57 35.12
CA GLU A 32 -41.11 -11.48 35.79
C GLU A 32 -42.01 -12.22 34.78
N ARG A 33 -42.31 -13.48 35.12
CA ARG A 33 -43.26 -14.29 34.38
C ARG A 33 -44.67 -13.94 34.83
N ALA A 34 -45.54 -13.62 33.88
CA ALA A 34 -46.95 -13.45 34.16
C ALA A 34 -47.62 -14.77 34.57
N HIS A 35 -48.82 -14.69 35.16
CA HIS A 35 -49.61 -15.86 35.57
C HIS A 35 -49.88 -16.88 34.45
N ASN A 36 -49.78 -16.47 33.18
CA ASN A 36 -49.91 -17.33 32.00
C ASN A 36 -48.57 -17.91 31.50
N GLY A 37 -47.48 -17.72 32.25
CA GLY A 37 -46.14 -18.25 31.96
C GLY A 37 -45.28 -17.40 31.02
N TYR A 38 -45.82 -16.34 30.42
CA TYR A 38 -45.10 -15.49 29.45
C TYR A 38 -44.31 -14.36 30.13
N LYS A 39 -43.13 -14.04 29.57
CA LYS A 39 -42.28 -12.91 29.99
C LYS A 39 -42.98 -11.57 29.68
N ARG A 40 -43.02 -10.64 30.65
CA ARG A 40 -43.61 -9.30 30.48
C ARG A 40 -42.57 -8.19 30.67
N TYR A 41 -42.13 -7.60 29.57
CA TYR A 41 -41.15 -6.52 29.59
C TYR A 41 -41.83 -5.16 29.80
N GLY A 42 -41.32 -4.38 30.75
CA GLY A 42 -41.76 -3.01 31.01
C GLY A 42 -40.93 -1.96 30.26
N VAL A 43 -41.27 -0.69 30.49
CA VAL A 43 -40.58 0.49 29.88
C VAL A 43 -39.08 0.48 30.20
N GLU A 44 -38.71 0.13 31.42
CA GLU A 44 -37.30 0.08 31.86
C GLU A 44 -36.47 -0.90 31.01
N HIS A 45 -37.05 -2.05 30.65
CA HIS A 45 -36.38 -3.04 29.80
C HIS A 45 -36.16 -2.51 28.38
N LEU A 46 -37.15 -1.80 27.83
CA LEU A 46 -37.04 -1.16 26.52
C LEU A 46 -35.98 -0.07 26.53
N VAL A 47 -35.99 0.82 27.53
CA VAL A 47 -35.00 1.89 27.67
C VAL A 47 -33.59 1.30 27.81
N ARG A 48 -33.42 0.26 28.63
CA ARG A 48 -32.12 -0.44 28.78
C ARG A 48 -31.67 -1.04 27.45
N LEU A 49 -32.55 -1.75 26.74
CA LEU A 49 -32.22 -2.37 25.46
C LEU A 49 -31.85 -1.33 24.38
N LEU A 50 -32.57 -0.21 24.30
CA LEU A 50 -32.26 0.90 23.39
C LEU A 50 -30.89 1.54 23.70
N ARG A 51 -30.56 1.71 24.99
CA ARG A 51 -29.24 2.22 25.41
C ARG A 51 -28.10 1.27 25.03
N ILE A 52 -28.26 -0.02 25.32
CA ILE A 52 -27.28 -1.05 24.93
C ILE A 52 -27.07 -0.99 23.41
N ARG A 53 -28.15 -0.97 22.63
CA ARG A 53 -28.07 -0.95 21.18
C ARG A 53 -27.33 0.28 20.67
N ARG A 54 -27.65 1.47 21.18
CA ARG A 54 -26.98 2.71 20.78
C ARG A 54 -25.46 2.64 20.98
N LEU A 55 -25.00 2.08 22.10
CA LEU A 55 -23.57 1.93 22.38
C LEU A 55 -22.91 0.90 21.45
N VAL A 56 -23.58 -0.23 21.22
CA VAL A 56 -23.11 -1.25 20.27
C VAL A 56 -23.01 -0.71 18.85
N ASP A 57 -24.01 0.08 18.41
CA ASP A 57 -24.04 0.69 17.08
C ASP A 57 -22.91 1.71 16.90
N LEU A 58 -22.41 2.30 18.00
CA LEU A 58 -21.21 3.17 18.00
C LEU A 58 -19.89 2.40 18.00
N GLY A 59 -19.92 1.08 18.25
CA GLY A 59 -18.72 0.23 18.31
C GLY A 59 -18.24 -0.07 19.74
N VAL A 60 -19.00 0.29 20.77
CA VAL A 60 -18.64 -0.05 22.15
C VAL A 60 -18.74 -1.57 22.36
N PRO A 61 -17.69 -2.22 22.88
CA PRO A 61 -17.73 -3.66 23.19
C PRO A 61 -18.79 -3.98 24.25
N LEU A 62 -19.54 -5.06 24.05
CA LEU A 62 -20.60 -5.50 24.99
C LEU A 62 -20.09 -5.71 26.42
N SER A 63 -18.82 -6.06 26.60
CA SER A 63 -18.16 -6.25 27.90
C SER A 63 -18.00 -4.97 28.71
N GLU A 64 -17.93 -3.81 28.06
CA GLU A 64 -17.73 -2.50 28.71
C GLU A 64 -19.05 -1.87 29.15
N ILE A 65 -20.15 -2.22 28.47
CA ILE A 65 -21.47 -1.61 28.69
C ILE A 65 -21.99 -1.70 30.15
N PRO A 66 -21.75 -2.79 30.91
CA PRO A 66 -22.10 -2.81 32.33
C PRO A 66 -21.35 -1.74 33.13
N ALA A 67 -20.03 -1.63 32.97
CA ALA A 67 -19.21 -0.69 33.72
C ALA A 67 -19.54 0.78 33.41
N MET A 68 -19.99 1.06 32.19
CA MET A 68 -20.48 2.37 31.78
C MET A 68 -21.85 2.73 32.39
N ALA A 69 -22.66 1.74 32.76
CA ALA A 69 -23.94 1.99 33.43
C ALA A 69 -23.75 2.35 34.91
N ASP A 70 -22.65 1.90 35.51
CA ASP A 70 -22.34 2.09 36.93
C ASP A 70 -21.63 3.42 37.24
N SER A 71 -21.06 4.08 36.22
CA SER A 71 -20.26 5.30 36.41
C SER A 71 -20.23 6.17 35.15
N ASP A 72 -20.67 7.42 35.29
CA ASP A 72 -20.61 8.44 34.24
C ASP A 72 -19.15 8.72 33.81
N GLU A 73 -18.21 8.71 34.77
CA GLU A 73 -16.78 8.90 34.49
C GLU A 73 -16.21 7.77 33.62
N ARG A 74 -16.55 6.51 33.94
CA ARG A 74 -16.15 5.37 33.10
C ARG A 74 -16.78 5.45 31.72
N ALA A 75 -18.05 5.81 31.64
CA ALA A 75 -18.73 6.00 30.36
C ALA A 75 -18.03 7.05 29.49
N GLU A 76 -17.67 8.20 30.08
CA GLU A 76 -16.96 9.27 29.38
C GLU A 76 -15.56 8.80 28.91
N GLN A 77 -14.82 8.08 29.76
CA GLN A 77 -13.51 7.52 29.41
C GLN A 77 -13.59 6.53 28.23
N THR A 78 -14.53 5.58 28.28
CA THR A 78 -14.72 4.60 27.19
C THR A 78 -15.10 5.29 25.88
N LEU A 79 -16.01 6.28 25.93
CA LEU A 79 -16.44 7.01 24.74
C LEU A 79 -15.31 7.87 24.14
N ARG A 80 -14.48 8.51 24.98
CA ARG A 80 -13.30 9.26 24.50
C ARG A 80 -12.28 8.34 23.85
N ALA A 81 -11.98 7.19 24.47
CA ALA A 81 -11.05 6.22 23.89
C ALA A 81 -11.51 5.73 22.51
N LEU A 82 -12.81 5.45 22.37
CA LEU A 82 -13.42 5.07 21.10
C LEU A 82 -13.37 6.20 20.06
N ASP A 83 -13.62 7.45 20.45
CA ASP A 83 -13.52 8.60 19.54
C ASP A 83 -12.10 8.79 19.00
N GLU A 84 -11.07 8.67 19.87
CA GLU A 84 -9.67 8.76 19.45
C GLU A 84 -9.27 7.61 18.50
N GLU A 85 -9.72 6.38 18.78
CA GLU A 85 -9.49 5.25 17.88
C GLU A 85 -10.13 5.46 16.51
N LEU A 86 -11.39 5.92 16.48
CA LEU A 86 -12.11 6.23 15.25
C LEU A 86 -11.42 7.35 14.48
N ARG A 87 -10.96 8.41 15.16
CA ARG A 87 -10.21 9.51 14.53
C ARG A 87 -8.93 9.00 13.88
N ALA A 88 -8.13 8.21 14.59
CA ALA A 88 -6.90 7.63 14.04
C ALA A 88 -7.18 6.69 12.85
N SER A 89 -8.29 5.94 12.88
CA SER A 89 -8.73 5.09 11.77
C SER A 89 -9.13 5.92 10.55
N ILE A 90 -9.93 6.99 10.74
CA ILE A 90 -10.34 7.89 9.67
C ILE A 90 -9.12 8.55 9.01
N GLU A 91 -8.16 9.04 9.79
CA GLU A 91 -6.94 9.63 9.25
C GLU A 91 -6.14 8.61 8.42
N ARG A 92 -6.04 7.37 8.89
CA ARG A 92 -5.39 6.28 8.13
C ARG A 92 -6.12 6.00 6.82
N GLN A 93 -7.45 5.93 6.87
CA GLN A 93 -8.28 5.73 5.68
C GLN A 93 -8.17 6.88 4.68
N GLN A 94 -8.10 8.13 5.16
CA GLN A 94 -7.88 9.30 4.31
C GLN A 94 -6.51 9.24 3.63
N ARG A 95 -5.42 8.94 4.35
CA ARG A 95 -4.09 8.74 3.75
C ARG A 95 -4.09 7.68 2.66
N MET A 96 -4.71 6.53 2.91
CA MET A 96 -4.85 5.47 1.89
C MET A 96 -5.64 5.95 0.67
N ARG A 97 -6.72 6.73 0.88
CA ARG A 97 -7.49 7.29 -0.23
C ARG A 97 -6.71 8.31 -1.05
N ASP A 98 -5.89 9.13 -0.40
CA ASP A 98 -5.04 10.11 -1.08
C ASP A 98 -3.96 9.41 -1.92
N GLU A 99 -3.34 8.37 -1.37
CA GLU A 99 -2.39 7.52 -2.10
C GLU A 99 -3.05 6.83 -3.30
N LEU A 100 -4.24 6.23 -3.11
CA LEU A 100 -5.02 5.66 -4.21
C LEU A 100 -5.39 6.72 -5.26
N ALA A 101 -5.70 7.95 -4.86
CA ALA A 101 -6.00 9.02 -5.80
C ALA A 101 -4.77 9.45 -6.61
N LEU A 102 -3.58 9.45 -6.01
CA LEU A 102 -2.32 9.69 -6.73
C LEU A 102 -2.04 8.58 -7.74
N ILE A 103 -2.16 7.33 -7.31
CA ILE A 103 -2.03 6.12 -8.14
C ILE A 103 -3.00 6.15 -9.33
N LEU A 104 -4.27 6.47 -9.09
CA LEU A 104 -5.29 6.48 -10.14
C LEU A 104 -5.13 7.66 -11.12
N ARG A 105 -4.58 8.80 -10.66
CA ARG A 105 -4.32 9.98 -11.51
C ARG A 105 -3.08 9.81 -12.39
N ARG A 106 -2.10 9.01 -11.96
CA ARG A 106 -0.92 8.67 -12.75
C ARG A 106 -0.71 7.15 -12.68
N ARG A 107 -1.39 6.40 -13.56
CA ARG A 107 -1.22 4.94 -13.69
C ARG A 107 0.26 4.53 -13.84
N SER A 108 1.11 5.43 -14.34
CA SER A 108 2.55 5.23 -14.48
C SER A 108 3.34 5.21 -13.16
N LEU A 109 2.81 5.77 -12.05
CA LEU A 109 3.52 5.86 -10.76
C LEU A 109 3.38 4.62 -9.86
N VAL A 110 2.41 3.73 -10.11
CA VAL A 110 2.24 2.50 -9.31
C VAL A 110 3.46 1.60 -9.41
N ASP A 111 4.07 1.60 -10.58
CA ASP A 111 5.22 0.76 -10.91
C ASP A 111 6.54 1.50 -10.65
N LEU A 112 6.53 2.57 -9.85
CA LEU A 112 7.72 3.33 -9.48
C LEU A 112 7.84 3.48 -7.96
N PRO A 113 9.07 3.47 -7.41
CA PRO A 113 9.26 3.62 -5.97
C PRO A 113 8.95 5.06 -5.52
N PRO A 114 8.73 5.30 -4.22
CA PRO A 114 8.39 6.64 -3.72
C PRO A 114 9.44 7.69 -4.06
N GLY A 115 8.99 8.90 -4.44
CA GLY A 115 9.86 10.07 -4.67
C GLY A 115 10.23 10.36 -6.13
N PHE A 116 9.57 9.72 -7.10
CA PHE A 116 9.57 10.18 -8.49
C PHE A 116 8.56 11.33 -8.65
N ASP A 117 9.02 12.49 -9.12
CA ASP A 117 8.23 13.72 -9.30
C ASP A 117 8.32 14.31 -10.73
N GLY A 118 9.22 13.79 -11.56
CA GLY A 118 9.46 14.22 -12.94
C GLY A 118 8.45 13.71 -13.99
N ASP A 119 8.75 14.00 -15.25
CA ASP A 119 8.01 13.50 -16.41
C ASP A 119 8.29 12.00 -16.63
N VAL A 120 7.46 11.17 -15.99
CA VAL A 120 7.46 9.72 -16.15
C VAL A 120 6.46 9.26 -17.23
N GLU A 121 5.83 10.19 -17.95
CA GLU A 121 4.76 9.90 -18.90
C GLU A 121 5.29 9.16 -20.15
N GLY A 122 6.61 9.26 -20.41
CA GLY A 122 7.31 8.52 -21.46
C GLY A 122 8.24 7.39 -20.99
N MET A 123 8.16 6.96 -19.72
CA MET A 123 9.02 5.88 -19.20
C MET A 123 8.44 4.48 -19.53
N PRO A 124 9.18 3.61 -20.23
CA PRO A 124 8.76 2.24 -20.54
C PRO A 124 8.42 1.42 -19.29
N GLU A 125 7.59 0.39 -19.44
CA GLU A 125 7.18 -0.48 -18.34
C GLU A 125 8.38 -1.24 -17.75
N GLU A 126 9.30 -1.66 -18.62
CA GLU A 126 10.53 -2.37 -18.31
C GLU A 126 11.42 -1.53 -17.39
N GLU A 127 11.57 -0.25 -17.71
CA GLU A 127 12.38 0.68 -16.93
C GLU A 127 11.75 1.02 -15.59
N ARG A 128 10.42 1.18 -15.53
CA ARG A 128 9.68 1.36 -14.28
C ARG A 128 9.85 0.14 -13.36
N ALA A 129 9.67 -1.06 -13.90
CA ALA A 129 9.91 -2.31 -13.19
C ALA A 129 11.36 -2.42 -12.69
N LEU A 130 12.34 -2.02 -13.51
CA LEU A 130 13.74 -2.01 -13.10
C LEU A 130 14.01 -1.02 -11.95
N MET A 131 13.39 0.17 -11.98
CA MET A 131 13.48 1.13 -10.87
C MET A 131 12.90 0.57 -9.57
N MET A 132 11.80 -0.19 -9.65
CA MET A 132 11.25 -0.91 -8.49
C MET A 132 12.23 -1.95 -7.96
N ILE A 133 12.84 -2.75 -8.83
CA ILE A 133 13.85 -3.74 -8.43
C ILE A 133 15.05 -3.03 -7.77
N PHE A 134 15.56 -1.96 -8.38
CA PHE A 134 16.65 -1.16 -7.84
C PHE A 134 16.35 -0.59 -6.45
N SER A 135 15.11 -0.14 -6.20
CA SER A 135 14.72 0.36 -4.88
C SER A 135 14.83 -0.65 -3.75
N THR A 136 14.87 -1.96 -4.07
CA THR A 136 15.05 -3.03 -3.08
C THR A 136 16.51 -3.38 -2.78
N VAL A 137 17.44 -3.00 -3.67
CA VAL A 137 18.85 -3.42 -3.57
C VAL A 137 19.83 -2.27 -3.37
N LEU A 138 19.48 -1.07 -3.85
CA LEU A 138 20.27 0.16 -3.75
C LEU A 138 19.88 0.93 -2.49
N ASP A 139 20.83 1.71 -1.96
CA ASP A 139 20.56 2.57 -0.81
C ASP A 139 19.84 3.87 -1.23
N PRO A 140 19.23 4.60 -0.26
CA PRO A 140 18.44 5.78 -0.57
C PRO A 140 19.20 6.90 -1.30
N ALA A 141 20.50 7.04 -1.08
CA ALA A 141 21.29 8.07 -1.74
C ALA A 141 21.50 7.73 -3.22
N THR A 142 21.94 6.51 -3.53
CA THR A 142 22.07 6.01 -4.90
C THR A 142 20.74 6.04 -5.65
N MET A 143 19.64 5.71 -4.96
CA MET A 143 18.30 5.80 -5.55
C MET A 143 17.88 7.24 -5.87
N ALA A 144 18.28 8.23 -5.06
CA ALA A 144 18.01 9.64 -5.36
C ALA A 144 18.78 10.10 -6.61
N THR A 145 20.05 9.72 -6.70
CA THR A 145 20.93 9.97 -7.85
C THR A 145 20.35 9.39 -9.15
N LEU A 146 19.89 8.13 -9.14
CA LEU A 146 19.24 7.50 -10.29
C LEU A 146 17.95 8.21 -10.72
N ARG A 147 17.13 8.66 -9.77
CA ARG A 147 15.89 9.40 -10.08
C ARG A 147 16.19 10.72 -10.78
N GLU A 148 17.23 11.42 -10.36
CA GLU A 148 17.65 12.68 -10.98
C GLU A 148 18.17 12.48 -12.40
N LEU A 149 18.81 11.36 -12.72
CA LEU A 149 19.15 11.03 -14.11
C LEU A 149 17.91 10.84 -14.96
N GLN A 150 16.93 10.13 -14.42
CA GLN A 150 15.69 9.79 -15.11
C GLN A 150 14.73 10.97 -15.30
N SER A 151 14.92 12.07 -14.56
CA SER A 151 14.12 13.29 -14.74
C SER A 151 14.61 14.17 -15.90
N LYS A 152 15.75 13.85 -16.53
CA LYS A 152 16.28 14.55 -17.70
C LYS A 152 15.56 14.10 -18.98
N SER A 153 15.60 14.97 -20.01
CA SER A 153 14.97 14.69 -21.30
C SER A 153 15.49 13.38 -21.91
N ARG A 154 14.57 12.46 -22.27
CA ARG A 154 14.92 11.20 -22.95
C ARG A 154 15.44 11.47 -24.37
N PRO A 155 16.66 11.01 -24.72
CA PRO A 155 17.20 11.13 -26.08
C PRO A 155 16.44 10.22 -27.07
N ALA A 156 16.38 10.60 -28.34
CA ALA A 156 15.68 9.82 -29.38
C ALA A 156 16.23 8.38 -29.54
N VAL A 157 17.53 8.19 -29.37
CA VAL A 157 18.15 6.85 -29.41
C VAL A 157 17.66 5.94 -28.27
N GLN A 158 17.27 6.51 -27.12
CA GLN A 158 16.72 5.72 -26.02
C GLN A 158 15.36 5.14 -26.41
N THR A 159 14.50 5.94 -27.07
CA THR A 159 13.22 5.45 -27.61
C THR A 159 13.44 4.37 -28.67
N GLU A 160 14.44 4.52 -29.54
CA GLU A 160 14.78 3.51 -30.54
C GLU A 160 15.26 2.19 -29.90
N PHE A 161 16.00 2.25 -28.80
CA PHE A 161 16.38 1.08 -28.01
C PHE A 161 15.16 0.43 -27.32
N ASP A 162 14.27 1.23 -26.75
CA ASP A 162 13.07 0.74 -26.05
C ASP A 162 12.14 -0.02 -27.02
N GLU A 163 12.05 0.43 -28.28
CA GLU A 163 11.22 -0.17 -29.35
C GLU A 163 11.95 -1.23 -30.19
N LEU A 164 13.19 -1.58 -29.86
CA LEU A 164 14.02 -2.51 -30.65
C LEU A 164 13.40 -3.91 -30.71
N PRO A 165 13.03 -4.43 -31.90
CA PRO A 165 12.44 -5.77 -32.01
C PRO A 165 13.47 -6.88 -31.74
N GLU A 166 13.00 -8.03 -31.27
CA GLU A 166 13.86 -9.17 -30.91
C GLU A 166 14.68 -9.73 -32.09
N ASP A 167 14.19 -9.55 -33.32
CA ASP A 167 14.79 -10.03 -34.57
C ASP A 167 15.60 -8.95 -35.31
N ALA A 168 15.86 -7.80 -34.67
CA ALA A 168 16.67 -6.73 -35.23
C ALA A 168 18.02 -7.24 -35.74
N ASP A 169 18.51 -6.69 -36.86
CA ASP A 169 19.77 -7.12 -37.43
C ASP A 169 20.99 -6.63 -36.61
N ASP A 170 22.15 -7.25 -36.87
CA ASP A 170 23.38 -6.95 -36.14
C ASP A 170 23.85 -5.51 -36.31
N ALA A 171 23.65 -4.95 -37.51
CA ALA A 171 24.03 -3.58 -37.83
C ALA A 171 23.20 -2.56 -37.03
N THR A 172 21.90 -2.82 -36.88
CA THR A 172 20.99 -2.00 -36.07
C THR A 172 21.37 -2.04 -34.61
N ARG A 173 21.60 -3.25 -34.05
CA ARG A 173 22.05 -3.40 -32.65
C ARG A 173 23.38 -2.69 -32.41
N GLN A 174 24.35 -2.83 -33.32
CA GLN A 174 25.65 -2.17 -33.21
C GLN A 174 25.50 -0.64 -33.20
N ARG A 175 24.74 -0.08 -34.14
CA ARG A 175 24.55 1.36 -34.24
C ARG A 175 23.90 1.94 -32.99
N ILE A 176 22.83 1.31 -32.49
CA ILE A 176 22.16 1.77 -31.26
C ILE A 176 23.13 1.73 -30.08
N ALA A 177 23.97 0.70 -29.97
CA ALA A 177 24.98 0.64 -28.92
C ALA A 177 26.03 1.77 -29.03
N GLU A 178 26.48 2.08 -30.23
CA GLU A 178 27.42 3.19 -30.50
C GLU A 178 26.81 4.56 -30.21
N ASP A 179 25.52 4.74 -30.48
CA ASP A 179 24.78 5.98 -30.22
C ASP A 179 24.45 6.14 -28.72
N LEU A 180 24.19 5.05 -28.00
CA LEU A 180 23.92 5.07 -26.55
C LEU A 180 25.19 5.24 -25.70
N ALA A 181 26.33 4.69 -26.13
CA ALA A 181 27.53 4.67 -25.31
C ALA A 181 28.02 6.07 -24.87
N PRO A 182 28.05 7.12 -25.72
CA PRO A 182 28.40 8.48 -25.28
C PRO A 182 27.45 9.02 -24.21
N ILE A 183 26.14 8.79 -24.36
CA ILE A 183 25.13 9.26 -23.40
C ILE A 183 25.33 8.59 -22.05
N ALA A 184 25.52 7.27 -22.06
CA ALA A 184 25.79 6.51 -20.85
C ALA A 184 27.10 6.99 -20.19
N ARG A 185 28.17 7.23 -20.98
CA ARG A 185 29.44 7.76 -20.49
C ARG A 185 29.27 9.10 -19.78
N ASP A 186 28.56 10.04 -20.40
CA ASP A 186 28.32 11.37 -19.80
C ASP A 186 27.54 11.27 -18.48
N GLN A 187 26.58 10.34 -18.41
CA GLN A 187 25.83 10.08 -17.17
C GLN A 187 26.73 9.48 -16.08
N TYR A 188 27.61 8.55 -16.43
CA TYR A 188 28.56 7.94 -15.50
C TYR A 188 29.61 8.95 -14.99
N GLU A 189 30.18 9.75 -15.89
CA GLU A 189 31.17 10.78 -15.53
C GLU A 189 30.57 11.85 -14.61
N ALA A 190 29.29 12.18 -14.79
CA ALA A 190 28.58 13.12 -13.94
C ALA A 190 28.29 12.56 -12.52
N GLN A 191 28.25 11.24 -12.34
CA GLN A 191 27.80 10.58 -11.10
C GLN A 191 28.62 9.31 -10.80
N PRO A 192 29.89 9.46 -10.40
CA PRO A 192 30.79 8.32 -10.15
C PRO A 192 30.31 7.39 -9.02
N GLU A 193 29.45 7.86 -8.11
CA GLU A 193 28.84 7.02 -7.07
C GLU A 193 28.03 5.83 -7.61
N LEU A 194 27.54 5.89 -8.85
CA LEU A 194 26.81 4.79 -9.49
C LEU A 194 27.71 3.61 -9.88
N LEU A 195 29.03 3.82 -9.93
CA LEU A 195 30.03 2.83 -10.29
C LEU A 195 30.90 2.37 -9.11
N ASP A 196 30.54 2.76 -7.88
CA ASP A 196 31.28 2.31 -6.71
C ASP A 196 31.11 0.79 -6.51
N ALA A 197 32.07 0.18 -5.79
CA ALA A 197 32.07 -1.27 -5.56
C ALA A 197 30.80 -1.76 -4.84
N LYS A 198 30.16 -0.88 -4.05
CA LYS A 198 28.94 -1.19 -3.31
C LYS A 198 27.73 -1.29 -4.25
N THR A 199 27.56 -0.31 -5.14
CA THR A 199 26.51 -0.24 -6.16
C THR A 199 26.70 -1.37 -7.14
N TRP A 200 27.92 -1.63 -7.60
CA TRP A 200 28.23 -2.77 -8.46
C TRP A 200 27.84 -4.12 -7.82
N LYS A 201 28.19 -4.32 -6.54
CA LYS A 201 27.79 -5.52 -5.78
C LYS A 201 26.27 -5.63 -5.62
N ALA A 202 25.55 -4.51 -5.56
CA ALA A 202 24.09 -4.51 -5.49
C ALA A 202 23.44 -4.86 -6.83
N LEU A 203 23.95 -4.30 -7.93
CA LEU A 203 23.45 -4.54 -9.30
C LEU A 203 23.74 -5.95 -9.82
N THR A 204 24.76 -6.63 -9.27
CA THR A 204 25.08 -8.03 -9.58
C THR A 204 24.29 -9.06 -8.75
N LYS A 205 23.36 -8.61 -7.89
CA LYS A 205 22.50 -9.53 -7.13
C LYS A 205 21.58 -10.32 -8.08
N PRO A 206 21.28 -11.60 -7.77
CA PRO A 206 20.45 -12.44 -8.64
C PRO A 206 19.08 -11.86 -9.00
N VAL A 207 18.46 -11.10 -8.10
CA VAL A 207 17.16 -10.45 -8.35
C VAL A 207 17.24 -9.39 -9.45
N VAL A 208 18.36 -8.66 -9.53
CA VAL A 208 18.60 -7.64 -10.55
C VAL A 208 18.91 -8.30 -11.88
N LEU A 209 19.87 -9.24 -11.89
CA LEU A 209 20.27 -9.94 -13.11
C LEU A 209 19.10 -10.68 -13.76
N ARG A 210 18.25 -11.32 -12.94
CA ARG A 210 17.03 -11.96 -13.42
C ARG A 210 16.00 -10.94 -13.90
N GLY A 211 15.83 -9.83 -13.19
CA GLY A 211 14.96 -8.73 -13.62
C GLY A 211 15.35 -8.22 -15.01
N VAL A 212 16.61 -7.92 -15.24
CA VAL A 212 17.11 -7.47 -16.56
C VAL A 212 16.86 -8.54 -17.64
N ALA A 213 17.15 -9.80 -17.37
CA ALA A 213 16.95 -10.88 -18.34
C ALA A 213 15.47 -11.15 -18.66
N ASP A 214 14.56 -10.96 -17.70
CA ASP A 214 13.12 -11.19 -17.87
C ASP A 214 12.40 -9.95 -18.47
N LEU A 215 12.95 -8.74 -18.30
CA LEU A 215 12.33 -7.48 -18.75
C LEU A 215 12.76 -7.05 -20.15
N TYR A 216 13.98 -7.37 -20.59
CA TYR A 216 14.50 -6.96 -21.90
C TYR A 216 14.56 -8.14 -22.86
N ASN A 217 14.29 -7.87 -24.14
CA ASN A 217 14.40 -8.89 -25.18
C ASN A 217 15.86 -9.20 -25.54
N PRO A 218 16.15 -10.30 -26.27
CA PRO A 218 17.52 -10.69 -26.60
C PRO A 218 18.31 -9.63 -27.39
N ALA A 219 17.66 -8.86 -28.26
CA ALA A 219 18.32 -7.80 -29.03
C ALA A 219 18.72 -6.62 -28.13
N GLN A 220 17.84 -6.22 -27.22
CA GLN A 220 18.12 -5.18 -26.22
C GLN A 220 19.25 -5.60 -25.27
N LEU A 221 19.26 -6.84 -24.81
CA LEU A 221 20.33 -7.38 -23.96
C LEU A 221 21.69 -7.36 -24.67
N ASP A 222 21.73 -7.70 -25.96
CA ASP A 222 22.94 -7.63 -26.78
C ASP A 222 23.44 -6.18 -26.94
N VAL A 223 22.55 -5.22 -27.15
CA VAL A 223 22.89 -3.78 -27.18
C VAL A 223 23.48 -3.32 -25.83
N LEU A 224 22.84 -3.65 -24.71
CA LEU A 224 23.36 -3.30 -23.38
C LEU A 224 24.75 -3.90 -23.14
N GLN A 225 24.98 -5.14 -23.58
CA GLN A 225 26.29 -5.78 -23.49
C GLN A 225 27.35 -5.04 -24.34
N ARG A 226 27.01 -4.63 -25.56
CA ARG A 226 27.90 -3.83 -26.43
C ARG A 226 28.22 -2.48 -25.81
N VAL A 227 27.23 -1.79 -25.23
CA VAL A 227 27.43 -0.54 -24.50
C VAL A 227 28.41 -0.74 -23.34
N ASN A 228 28.23 -1.80 -22.54
CA ASN A 228 29.15 -2.11 -21.44
C ASN A 228 30.60 -2.31 -21.92
N VAL A 229 30.79 -2.97 -23.07
CA VAL A 229 32.11 -3.16 -23.70
C VAL A 229 32.68 -1.83 -24.22
N LEU A 230 31.88 -0.98 -24.86
CA LEU A 230 32.30 0.33 -25.37
C LEU A 230 32.70 1.31 -24.26
N LEU A 231 32.14 1.13 -23.07
CA LEU A 231 32.44 1.95 -21.91
C LEU A 231 33.62 1.43 -21.07
N ASP A 232 34.13 0.24 -21.37
CA ASP A 232 35.14 -0.46 -20.57
C ASP A 232 34.74 -0.58 -19.08
N LEU A 233 33.44 -0.75 -18.82
CA LEU A 233 32.91 -0.95 -17.48
C LEU A 233 33.28 -2.36 -17.02
N ASN A 234 34.46 -2.45 -16.40
CA ASN A 234 34.89 -3.63 -15.67
C ASN A 234 34.42 -3.54 -14.22
N PRO A 235 34.13 -4.68 -13.56
CA PRO A 235 33.92 -4.70 -12.12
C PRO A 235 35.10 -3.98 -11.44
N PRO A 236 34.86 -3.02 -10.53
CA PRO A 236 35.95 -2.40 -9.80
C PRO A 236 36.76 -3.52 -9.14
N GLU A 237 38.08 -3.52 -9.38
CA GLU A 237 38.98 -4.54 -8.83
C GLU A 237 38.63 -4.73 -7.36
N ALA A 238 38.28 -5.96 -6.99
CA ALA A 238 37.96 -6.32 -5.62
C ALA A 238 39.21 -6.08 -4.78
N THR A 239 39.36 -4.85 -4.29
CA THR A 239 40.38 -4.47 -3.35
C THR A 239 40.10 -5.29 -2.10
N SER A 240 40.99 -6.26 -1.89
CA SER A 240 40.97 -7.22 -0.78
C SER A 240 41.03 -6.52 0.57
#